data_AF-A0A7J8FQH4-F1
#
_entry.id   AF-A0A7J8FQH4-F1
#
_cell.length_a   1.000
_cell.length_b   1.000
_cell.length_c   1.000
_cell.angle_alpha   90.00
_cell.angle_beta   90.00
_cell.angle_gamma   90.00
#
_symmetry.space_group_name_H-M   'P 1'
#
loop_
_entity.id
_entity.type
_entity.pdbx_description
1 polymer ?
#
loop_
_entity_poly.entity_id
_entity_poly.type
_entity_poly.pdbx_seq_one_letter_code
_entity_poly.pdbx_strand_id
1 'polypeptide(L)'
;MNDKNIIKAVEQQQQEEEDEKIRTFIKAKKRLTQMRKEKEAETHRLMELRRERINNFLSELMKQKSDNEDLIIARDIAEAEALWEKREKEKYEKNKAELKAIEEYRGIVMKNKEEEERQRKIEAKEHLVAVIKADQIFWEHEKEKKRKTDQKRREVQDAHIKQIAKNKFHAKQAKQAQLDYCRRTEDLVAEKEKEFQDYAREVIELESESTKKHIYPLVKSVKGGPGSGRGPALTNRGGLRPSYQANDFSGVQLPSYNSQGSKCNNFQKSKGRLGFTW
;
A
#
# COMPACT_ATOMS: atom_id res chain seq x y z
N MET A 1 -12.01 156.01 89.26
CA MET A 1 -12.37 155.17 88.09
C MET A 1 -11.49 155.54 86.90
N ASN A 2 -10.19 155.16 86.86
CA ASN A 2 -9.41 155.15 85.59
C ASN A 2 -8.08 154.37 85.59
N ASP A 3 -7.48 153.99 86.73
CA ASP A 3 -6.14 153.35 86.68
C ASP A 3 -6.11 151.80 86.59
N LYS A 4 -7.20 151.11 86.93
CA LYS A 4 -7.25 149.62 86.85
C LYS A 4 -7.40 149.07 85.43
N ASN A 5 -7.85 149.89 84.48
CA ASN A 5 -8.10 149.44 83.11
C ASN A 5 -6.87 149.54 82.20
N ILE A 6 -5.88 150.36 82.55
CA ILE A 6 -4.66 150.58 81.74
C ILE A 6 -3.64 149.46 81.96
N ILE A 7 -3.44 149.02 83.21
CA ILE A 7 -2.49 147.95 83.56
C ILE A 7 -2.88 146.62 82.89
N LYS A 8 -4.18 146.31 82.85
CA LYS A 8 -4.71 145.10 82.21
C LYS A 8 -4.54 145.10 80.68
N ALA A 9 -4.52 146.26 80.04
CA ALA A 9 -4.35 146.37 78.59
C ALA A 9 -2.89 146.17 78.16
N VAL A 10 -1.92 146.62 78.97
CA VAL A 10 -0.48 146.43 78.69
C VAL A 10 -0.07 144.97 78.89
N GLU A 11 -0.60 144.29 79.91
CA GLU A 11 -0.35 142.86 80.15
C GLU A 11 -0.92 141.98 79.03
N GLN A 12 -2.09 142.34 78.49
CA GLN A 12 -2.68 141.68 77.32
C GLN A 12 -1.84 141.86 76.05
N GLN A 13 -1.29 143.05 75.80
CA GLN A 13 -0.37 143.27 74.67
C GLN A 13 0.93 142.46 74.80
N GLN A 14 1.51 142.35 76.00
CA GLN A 14 2.71 141.53 76.22
C GLN A 14 2.43 140.04 76.02
N GLN A 15 1.26 139.54 76.46
CA GLN A 15 0.83 138.17 76.20
C GLN A 15 0.61 137.91 74.71
N GLU A 16 0.03 138.86 73.96
CA GLU A 16 -0.13 138.73 72.51
C GLU A 16 1.23 138.71 71.78
N GLU A 17 2.20 139.54 72.17
CA GLU A 17 3.55 139.53 71.59
C GLU A 17 4.33 138.24 71.90
N GLU A 18 4.21 137.71 73.11
CA GLU A 18 4.80 136.42 73.48
C GLU A 18 4.14 135.27 72.72
N ASP A 19 2.82 135.28 72.57
CA ASP A 19 2.08 134.31 71.76
C ASP A 19 2.45 134.40 70.27
N GLU A 20 2.72 135.60 69.73
CA GLU A 20 3.22 135.76 68.36
C GLU A 20 4.64 135.22 68.19
N LYS A 21 5.53 135.44 69.17
CA LYS A 21 6.88 134.84 69.20
C LYS A 21 6.82 133.31 69.30
N ILE A 22 5.90 132.76 70.09
CA ILE A 22 5.65 131.32 70.19
C ILE A 22 5.10 130.78 68.86
N ARG A 23 4.16 131.48 68.22
CA ARG A 23 3.59 131.10 66.91
C ARG A 23 4.65 131.09 65.80
N THR A 24 5.53 132.08 65.76
CA THR A 24 6.62 132.14 64.76
C THR A 24 7.64 131.02 64.99
N PHE A 25 8.02 130.74 66.24
CA PHE A 25 8.90 129.62 66.58
C PHE A 25 8.29 128.25 66.23
N ILE A 26 7.00 128.04 66.54
CA ILE A 26 6.28 126.81 66.16
C ILE A 26 6.23 126.66 64.64
N LYS A 27 5.98 127.74 63.88
CA LYS A 27 6.01 127.71 62.40
C LYS A 27 7.39 127.34 61.87
N ALA A 28 8.46 127.93 62.43
CA ALA A 28 9.84 127.60 62.05
C ALA A 28 10.20 126.14 62.37
N LYS A 29 9.83 125.63 63.55
CA LYS A 29 10.05 124.23 63.96
C LYS A 29 9.26 123.23 63.09
N LYS A 30 8.02 123.55 62.72
CA LYS A 30 7.23 122.77 61.75
C LYS A 30 7.94 122.71 60.39
N ARG A 31 8.46 123.82 59.89
CA ARG A 31 9.19 123.88 58.60
C ARG A 31 10.48 123.06 58.63
N LEU A 32 11.26 123.12 59.72
CA LEU A 32 12.46 122.29 59.90
C LEU A 32 12.13 120.79 59.95
N THR A 33 11.03 120.42 60.63
CA THR A 33 10.57 119.03 60.68
C THR A 33 10.13 118.53 59.30
N GLN A 34 9.46 119.37 58.53
CA GLN A 34 9.05 119.07 57.16
C GLN A 34 10.25 118.85 56.24
N MET A 35 11.25 119.74 56.26
CA MET A 35 12.47 119.55 55.46
C MET A 35 13.27 118.30 55.86
N ARG A 36 13.27 117.94 57.17
CA ARG A 36 13.89 116.68 57.62
C ARG A 36 13.16 115.47 57.04
N LYS A 37 11.82 115.45 57.09
CA LYS A 37 10.99 114.39 56.49
C LYS A 37 11.19 114.28 54.97
N GLU A 38 11.30 115.40 54.28
CA GLU A 38 11.53 115.43 52.83
C GLU A 38 12.91 114.88 52.46
N LYS A 39 13.97 115.25 53.20
CA LYS A 39 15.31 114.68 53.01
C LYS A 39 15.34 113.18 53.32
N GLU A 40 14.72 112.74 54.41
CA GLU A 40 14.61 111.31 54.74
C GLU A 40 13.86 110.55 53.63
N ALA A 41 12.74 111.09 53.14
CA ALA A 41 11.98 110.50 52.04
C ALA A 41 12.78 110.44 50.72
N GLU A 42 13.57 111.46 50.40
CA GLU A 42 14.43 111.48 49.22
C GLU A 42 15.57 110.44 49.34
N THR A 43 16.21 110.33 50.51
CA THR A 43 17.22 109.28 50.75
C THR A 43 16.62 107.88 50.67
N HIS A 44 15.39 107.68 51.16
CA HIS A 44 14.66 106.43 51.01
C HIS A 44 14.36 106.11 49.54
N ARG A 45 13.88 107.08 48.76
CA ARG A 45 13.64 106.90 47.32
C ARG A 45 14.91 106.50 46.58
N LEU A 46 16.04 107.15 46.88
CA LEU A 46 17.33 106.81 46.26
C LEU A 46 17.78 105.38 46.61
N MET A 47 17.56 104.95 47.86
CA MET A 47 17.84 103.57 48.29
C MET A 47 16.95 102.55 47.60
N GLU A 48 15.66 102.84 47.44
CA GLU A 48 14.73 101.96 46.72
C GLU A 48 15.09 101.86 45.22
N LEU A 49 15.40 102.98 44.55
CA LEU A 49 15.88 102.94 43.16
C LEU A 49 17.16 102.11 43.00
N ARG A 50 18.05 102.16 43.98
CA ARG A 50 19.27 101.32 43.99
C ARG A 50 18.91 99.85 44.16
N ARG A 51 17.96 99.51 45.05
CA ARG A 51 17.47 98.14 45.25
C ARG A 51 16.77 97.60 44.01
N GLU A 52 15.90 98.38 43.39
CA GLU A 52 15.21 98.03 42.15
C GLU A 52 16.19 97.72 41.02
N ARG A 53 17.24 98.53 40.84
CA ARG A 53 18.26 98.26 39.82
C ARG A 53 18.98 96.94 40.06
N ILE A 54 19.33 96.64 41.31
CA ILE A 54 19.98 95.38 41.69
C ILE A 54 19.02 94.20 41.46
N ASN A 55 17.75 94.33 41.85
CA ASN A 55 16.73 93.30 41.65
C ASN A 55 16.49 93.02 40.16
N ASN A 56 16.37 94.06 39.34
CA ASN A 56 16.19 93.92 37.89
C ASN A 56 17.38 93.17 37.26
N PHE A 57 18.60 93.57 37.59
CA PHE A 57 19.81 92.90 37.09
C PHE A 57 19.88 91.42 37.53
N LEU A 58 19.59 91.12 38.80
CA LEU A 58 19.53 89.74 39.29
C LEU A 58 18.42 88.95 38.57
N SER A 59 17.27 89.56 38.33
CA SER A 59 16.16 88.92 37.62
C SER A 59 16.50 88.60 36.16
N GLU A 60 17.22 89.48 35.47
CA GLU A 60 17.70 89.26 34.11
C GLU A 60 18.73 88.13 34.06
N LEU A 61 19.67 88.09 35.01
CA LEU A 61 20.63 87.00 35.11
C LEU A 61 19.95 85.65 35.41
N MET A 62 18.94 85.63 36.28
CA MET A 62 18.18 84.42 36.57
C MET A 62 17.41 83.95 35.33
N LYS A 63 16.75 84.87 34.62
CA LYS A 63 16.04 84.56 33.36
C LYS A 63 16.97 83.98 32.30
N GLN A 64 18.13 84.61 32.05
CA GLN A 64 19.09 84.11 31.08
C GLN A 64 19.60 82.70 31.41
N LYS A 65 19.80 82.38 32.69
CA LYS A 65 20.16 81.03 33.10
C LYS A 65 19.04 80.03 32.82
N SER A 66 17.81 80.36 33.18
CA SER A 66 16.64 79.53 32.89
C SER A 66 16.44 79.32 31.39
N ASP A 67 16.54 80.39 30.58
CA ASP A 67 16.39 80.30 29.13
C ASP A 67 17.47 79.41 28.50
N ASN A 68 18.72 79.49 28.98
CA ASN A 68 19.80 78.62 28.52
C ASN A 68 19.58 77.15 28.90
N GLU A 69 19.08 76.87 30.11
CA GLU A 69 18.73 75.52 30.55
C GLU A 69 17.59 74.95 29.70
N ASP A 70 16.55 75.76 29.42
CA ASP A 70 15.43 75.38 28.55
C ASP A 70 15.89 75.06 27.13
N LEU A 71 16.86 75.80 26.58
CA LEU A 71 17.45 75.51 25.26
C LEU A 71 18.21 74.17 25.23
N ILE A 72 18.94 73.85 26.29
CA ILE A 72 19.65 72.56 26.41
C ILE A 72 18.63 71.42 26.50
N ILE A 73 17.61 71.58 27.35
CA ILE A 73 16.54 70.59 27.51
C ILE A 73 15.79 70.37 26.19
N ALA A 74 15.44 71.44 25.47
CA ALA A 74 14.76 71.35 24.18
C ALA A 74 15.61 70.60 23.14
N ARG A 75 16.93 70.82 23.14
CA ARG A 75 17.86 70.10 22.28
C ARG A 75 17.92 68.61 22.63
N ASP A 76 18.07 68.28 23.90
CA ASP A 76 18.14 66.88 24.36
C ASP A 76 16.84 66.13 24.04
N ILE A 77 15.68 66.79 24.20
CA ILE A 77 14.38 66.24 23.81
C ILE A 77 14.34 65.99 22.30
N ALA A 78 14.75 66.95 21.48
CA ALA A 78 14.75 66.80 20.02
C ALA A 78 15.70 65.67 19.55
N GLU A 79 16.87 65.54 20.16
CA GLU A 79 17.81 64.46 19.87
C GLU A 79 17.24 63.10 20.29
N ALA A 80 16.58 63.02 21.46
CA ALA A 80 15.92 61.80 21.92
C ALA A 80 14.75 61.39 21.01
N GLU A 81 13.88 62.32 20.63
CA GLU A 81 12.75 62.09 19.72
C GLU A 81 13.23 61.60 18.35
N ALA A 82 14.28 62.20 17.80
CA ALA A 82 14.86 61.77 16.52
C ALA A 82 15.44 60.34 16.57
N LEU A 83 16.05 59.95 17.70
CA LEU A 83 16.52 58.57 17.91
C LEU A 83 15.36 57.58 18.03
N TRP A 84 14.30 57.96 18.75
CA TRP A 84 13.08 57.16 18.87
C TRP A 84 12.41 56.95 17.52
N GLU A 85 12.27 58.00 16.72
CA GLU A 85 11.67 57.92 15.39
C GLU A 85 12.47 56.99 14.46
N LYS A 86 13.80 57.09 14.47
CA LYS A 86 14.66 56.17 13.69
C LYS A 86 14.47 54.72 14.14
N ARG A 87 14.47 54.46 15.45
CA ARG A 87 14.28 53.11 15.99
C ARG A 87 12.91 52.52 15.62
N GLU A 88 11.85 53.32 15.67
CA GLU A 88 10.51 52.87 15.30
C GLU A 88 10.39 52.61 13.80
N LYS A 89 11.00 53.45 12.94
CA LYS A 89 11.08 53.19 11.50
C LYS A 89 11.83 51.89 11.20
N GLU A 90 12.97 51.64 11.85
CA GLU A 90 13.72 50.39 11.67
C GLU A 90 12.92 49.15 12.11
N LYS A 91 12.22 49.22 13.26
CA LYS A 91 11.35 48.14 13.71
C LYS A 91 10.21 47.90 12.72
N TYR A 92 9.58 48.96 12.22
CA TYR A 92 8.49 48.85 11.26
C TYR A 92 8.96 48.19 9.96
N GLU A 93 10.09 48.60 9.41
CA GLU A 93 10.64 47.99 8.18
C GLU A 93 11.06 46.53 8.39
N LYS A 94 11.66 46.19 9.55
CA LYS A 94 11.95 44.78 9.90
C LYS A 94 10.69 43.94 9.97
N ASN A 95 9.69 44.39 10.72
CA ASN A 95 8.41 43.68 10.85
C ASN A 95 7.73 43.52 9.48
N LYS A 96 7.77 44.55 8.63
CA LYS A 96 7.22 44.51 7.28
C LYS A 96 7.96 43.51 6.39
N ALA A 97 9.29 43.44 6.47
CA ALA A 97 10.09 42.46 5.74
C ALA A 97 9.81 41.03 6.21
N GLU A 98 9.70 40.81 7.52
CA GLU A 98 9.34 39.51 8.10
C GLU A 98 7.95 39.05 7.67
N LEU A 99 6.96 39.94 7.68
CA LEU A 99 5.61 39.64 7.21
C LEU A 99 5.59 39.24 5.73
N LYS A 100 6.34 39.94 4.88
CA LYS A 100 6.50 39.58 3.46
C LYS A 100 7.16 38.20 3.30
N ALA A 101 8.22 37.93 4.06
CA ALA A 101 8.89 36.63 4.02
C ALA A 101 7.96 35.48 4.46
N ILE A 102 7.11 35.71 5.47
CA ILE A 102 6.09 34.74 5.90
C ILE A 102 5.06 34.50 4.80
N GLU A 103 4.60 35.55 4.13
CA GLU A 103 3.63 35.45 3.04
C GLU A 103 4.21 34.69 1.83
N GLU A 104 5.44 35.01 1.42
CA GLU A 104 6.15 34.30 0.35
C GLU A 104 6.35 32.82 0.68
N TYR A 105 6.81 32.51 1.90
CA TYR A 105 6.98 31.15 2.36
C TYR A 105 5.66 30.36 2.33
N ARG A 106 4.57 30.95 2.83
CA ARG A 106 3.23 30.34 2.77
C ARG A 106 2.80 30.08 1.33
N GLY A 107 3.05 31.02 0.42
CA GLY A 107 2.77 30.86 -1.00
C GLY A 107 3.53 29.69 -1.63
N ILE A 108 4.82 29.55 -1.32
CA ILE A 108 5.67 28.46 -1.81
C ILE A 108 5.18 27.11 -1.27
N VAL A 109 4.93 27.00 0.03
CA VAL A 109 4.45 25.76 0.65
C VAL A 109 3.12 25.30 0.04
N MET A 110 2.20 26.24 -0.20
CA MET A 110 0.91 25.92 -0.85
C MET A 110 1.10 25.41 -2.29
N LYS A 111 1.97 26.05 -3.08
CA LYS A 111 2.29 25.61 -4.45
C LYS A 111 2.95 24.23 -4.48
N ASN A 112 3.97 24.02 -3.64
CA ASN A 112 4.67 22.74 -3.56
C ASN A 112 3.71 21.61 -3.16
N LYS A 113 2.85 21.85 -2.17
CA LYS A 113 1.84 20.86 -1.75
C LYS A 113 0.86 20.52 -2.89
N GLU A 114 0.46 21.52 -3.68
CA GLU A 114 -0.41 21.29 -4.83
C GLU A 114 0.31 20.47 -5.92
N GLU A 115 1.58 20.76 -6.19
CA GLU A 115 2.41 20.00 -7.14
C GLU A 115 2.65 18.56 -6.69
N GLU A 116 2.96 18.33 -5.42
CA GLU A 116 3.09 16.99 -4.85
C GLU A 116 1.80 16.18 -5.00
N GLU A 117 0.64 16.79 -4.73
CA GLU A 117 -0.65 16.12 -4.92
C GLU A 117 -0.95 15.82 -6.40
N ARG A 118 -0.53 16.68 -7.33
CA ARG A 118 -0.63 16.38 -8.76
C ARG A 118 0.28 15.22 -9.15
N GLN A 119 1.52 15.19 -8.65
CA GLN A 119 2.47 14.10 -8.89
C GLN A 119 1.95 12.77 -8.34
N ARG A 120 1.48 12.75 -7.08
CA ARG A 120 0.86 11.55 -6.47
C ARG A 120 -0.29 11.01 -7.31
N LYS A 121 -1.13 11.88 -7.87
CA LYS A 121 -2.24 11.46 -8.75
C LYS A 121 -1.74 10.87 -10.06
N ILE A 122 -0.64 11.37 -10.62
CA ILE A 122 -0.03 10.82 -11.84
C ILE A 122 0.58 9.45 -11.53
N GLU A 123 1.41 9.36 -10.49
CA GLU A 123 2.04 8.11 -10.04
C GLU A 123 1.01 7.04 -9.71
N ALA A 124 -0.08 7.39 -9.03
CA ALA A 124 -1.16 6.47 -8.73
C ALA A 124 -1.83 5.91 -10.00
N LYS A 125 -2.01 6.75 -11.03
CA LYS A 125 -2.55 6.31 -12.33
C LYS A 125 -1.57 5.42 -13.07
N GLU A 126 -0.29 5.76 -13.08
CA GLU A 126 0.77 4.95 -13.70
C GLU A 126 0.87 3.58 -13.03
N HIS A 127 0.85 3.54 -11.70
CA HIS A 127 0.83 2.31 -10.92
C HIS A 127 -0.40 1.46 -11.24
N LEU A 128 -1.59 2.07 -11.30
CA LEU A 128 -2.81 1.36 -11.69
C LEU A 128 -2.70 0.74 -13.09
N VAL A 129 -2.18 1.49 -14.06
CA VAL A 129 -1.95 0.97 -15.43
C VAL A 129 -0.94 -0.17 -15.43
N ALA A 130 0.13 -0.09 -14.63
CA ALA A 130 1.11 -1.15 -14.50
C ALA A 130 0.50 -2.45 -13.93
N VAL A 131 -0.33 -2.34 -12.89
CA VAL A 131 -1.06 -3.47 -12.30
C VAL A 131 -1.99 -4.11 -13.34
N ILE A 132 -2.78 -3.32 -14.06
CA ILE A 132 -3.69 -3.83 -15.10
C ILE A 132 -2.92 -4.58 -16.18
N LYS A 133 -1.76 -4.05 -16.63
CA LYS A 133 -0.92 -4.71 -17.62
C LYS A 133 -0.32 -6.02 -17.09
N ALA A 134 0.11 -6.05 -15.83
CA ALA A 134 0.62 -7.26 -15.20
C ALA A 134 -0.47 -8.36 -15.11
N ASP A 135 -1.69 -7.97 -14.74
CA ASP A 135 -2.84 -8.88 -14.69
C ASP A 135 -3.19 -9.44 -16.08
N GLN A 136 -3.16 -8.60 -17.12
CA GLN A 136 -3.38 -9.05 -18.50
C GLN A 136 -2.35 -10.11 -18.92
N ILE A 137 -1.07 -9.85 -18.69
CA ILE A 137 0.02 -10.79 -19.00
C ILE A 137 -0.16 -12.10 -18.22
N PHE A 138 -0.54 -12.01 -16.95
CA PHE A 138 -0.81 -13.19 -16.12
C PHE A 138 -1.93 -14.05 -16.70
N TRP A 139 -3.05 -13.43 -17.09
CA TRP A 139 -4.17 -14.14 -17.71
C TRP A 139 -3.83 -14.78 -19.04
N GLU A 140 -3.07 -14.10 -19.90
CA GLU A 140 -2.57 -14.66 -21.16
C GLU A 140 -1.69 -15.87 -20.93
N HIS A 141 -0.77 -15.78 -19.96
CA HIS A 141 0.11 -16.88 -19.59
C HIS A 141 -0.65 -18.09 -19.04
N GLU A 142 -1.66 -17.87 -18.19
CA GLU A 142 -2.54 -18.95 -17.68
C GLU A 142 -3.34 -19.61 -18.80
N LYS A 143 -3.88 -18.83 -19.75
CA LYS A 143 -4.56 -19.39 -20.94
C LYS A 143 -3.61 -20.23 -21.79
N GLU A 144 -2.40 -19.76 -22.03
CA GLU A 144 -1.41 -20.47 -22.83
C GLU A 144 -0.96 -21.77 -22.15
N LYS A 145 -0.79 -21.76 -20.83
CA LYS A 145 -0.53 -22.99 -20.05
C LYS A 145 -1.64 -24.02 -20.25
N LYS A 146 -2.91 -23.61 -20.10
CA LYS A 146 -4.06 -24.50 -20.31
C LYS A 146 -4.09 -25.06 -21.74
N ARG A 147 -3.86 -24.21 -22.73
CA ARG A 147 -3.78 -24.62 -24.14
C ARG A 147 -2.70 -25.66 -24.38
N LYS A 148 -1.49 -25.44 -23.83
CA LYS A 148 -0.37 -26.40 -23.90
C LYS A 148 -0.70 -27.72 -23.21
N THR A 149 -1.36 -27.69 -22.06
CA THR A 149 -1.78 -28.93 -21.38
C THR A 149 -2.82 -29.70 -22.19
N ASP A 150 -3.78 -29.00 -22.80
CA ASP A 150 -4.81 -29.64 -23.62
C ASP A 150 -4.24 -30.21 -24.91
N GLN A 151 -3.27 -29.52 -25.52
CA GLN A 151 -2.55 -30.03 -26.68
C GLN A 151 -1.79 -31.31 -26.35
N LYS A 152 -1.02 -31.33 -25.24
CA LYS A 152 -0.32 -32.54 -24.78
C LYS A 152 -1.30 -33.69 -24.50
N ARG A 153 -2.45 -33.41 -23.89
CA ARG A 153 -3.49 -34.43 -23.65
C ARG A 153 -4.00 -35.03 -24.97
N ARG A 154 -4.26 -34.20 -25.98
CA ARG A 154 -4.65 -34.66 -27.32
C ARG A 154 -3.57 -35.49 -27.99
N GLU A 155 -2.32 -35.06 -27.95
CA GLU A 155 -1.18 -35.80 -28.51
C GLU A 155 -1.04 -37.20 -27.89
N VAL A 156 -1.21 -37.32 -26.57
CA VAL A 156 -1.21 -38.61 -25.86
C VAL A 156 -2.40 -39.48 -26.27
N GLN A 157 -3.60 -38.90 -26.39
CA GLN A 157 -4.79 -39.64 -26.86
C GLN A 157 -4.58 -40.17 -28.28
N ASP A 158 -4.07 -39.34 -29.20
CA ASP A 158 -3.78 -39.72 -30.58
C ASP A 158 -2.73 -40.83 -30.66
N ALA A 159 -1.67 -40.75 -29.85
CA ALA A 159 -0.67 -41.80 -29.75
C ALA A 159 -1.28 -43.12 -29.25
N HIS A 160 -2.17 -43.07 -28.27
CA HIS A 160 -2.86 -44.25 -27.76
C HIS A 160 -3.78 -44.87 -28.81
N ILE A 161 -4.54 -44.05 -29.55
CA ILE A 161 -5.40 -44.51 -30.66
C ILE A 161 -4.54 -45.21 -31.74
N LYS A 162 -3.42 -44.61 -32.13
CA LYS A 162 -2.48 -45.22 -33.09
C LYS A 162 -1.94 -46.56 -32.59
N GLN A 163 -1.58 -46.65 -31.31
CA GLN A 163 -1.11 -47.89 -30.70
C GLN A 163 -2.19 -48.97 -30.67
N ILE A 164 -3.43 -48.62 -30.31
CA ILE A 164 -4.57 -49.54 -30.35
C ILE A 164 -4.80 -50.05 -31.78
N ALA A 165 -4.76 -49.17 -32.78
CA ALA A 165 -4.95 -49.55 -34.18
C ALA A 165 -3.85 -50.53 -34.63
N LYS A 166 -2.59 -50.25 -34.31
CA LYS A 166 -1.45 -51.13 -34.58
C LYS A 166 -1.62 -52.50 -33.91
N ASN A 167 -1.98 -52.54 -32.64
CA ASN A 167 -2.19 -53.78 -31.90
C ASN A 167 -3.35 -54.60 -32.47
N LYS A 168 -4.46 -53.95 -32.83
CA LYS A 168 -5.60 -54.61 -33.51
C LYS A 168 -5.18 -55.20 -34.86
N PHE A 169 -4.37 -54.49 -35.62
CA PHE A 169 -3.83 -54.99 -36.89
C PHE A 169 -2.96 -56.23 -36.68
N HIS A 170 -1.99 -56.18 -35.76
CA HIS A 170 -1.15 -57.34 -35.44
C HIS A 170 -1.95 -58.52 -34.90
N ALA A 171 -2.96 -58.29 -34.06
CA ALA A 171 -3.83 -59.35 -33.57
C ALA A 171 -4.62 -60.04 -34.70
N LYS A 172 -5.09 -59.29 -35.69
CA LYS A 172 -5.73 -59.86 -36.89
C LYS A 172 -4.74 -60.69 -37.71
N GLN A 173 -3.54 -60.16 -37.95
CA GLN A 173 -2.50 -60.87 -38.69
C GLN A 173 -2.08 -62.17 -38.00
N ALA A 174 -1.88 -62.15 -36.68
CA ALA A 174 -1.54 -63.33 -35.89
C ALA A 174 -2.65 -64.39 -35.95
N LYS A 175 -3.92 -63.99 -35.87
CA LYS A 175 -5.05 -64.92 -36.05
C LYS A 175 -5.07 -65.56 -37.43
N GLN A 176 -4.81 -64.78 -38.48
CA GLN A 176 -4.76 -65.30 -39.84
C GLN A 176 -3.61 -66.30 -40.01
N ALA A 177 -2.41 -65.96 -39.53
CA ALA A 177 -1.26 -66.86 -39.55
C ALA A 177 -1.53 -68.17 -38.77
N GLN A 178 -2.23 -68.09 -37.64
CA GLN A 178 -2.64 -69.27 -36.88
C GLN A 178 -3.61 -70.15 -37.67
N LEU A 179 -4.61 -69.56 -38.35
CA LEU A 179 -5.53 -70.31 -39.20
C LEU A 179 -4.81 -70.97 -40.38
N ASP A 180 -3.88 -70.26 -41.01
CA ASP A 180 -3.10 -70.78 -42.13
C ASP A 180 -2.16 -71.92 -41.68
N TYR A 181 -1.58 -71.82 -40.48
CA TYR A 181 -0.83 -72.92 -39.87
C TYR A 181 -1.71 -74.14 -39.62
N CYS A 182 -2.90 -73.95 -39.01
CA CYS A 182 -3.85 -75.05 -38.78
C CYS A 182 -4.22 -75.76 -40.09
N ARG A 183 -4.54 -75.01 -41.15
CA ARG A 183 -4.84 -75.58 -42.48
C ARG A 183 -3.70 -76.43 -43.01
N ARG A 184 -2.47 -75.91 -43.01
CA ARG A 184 -1.28 -76.65 -43.47
C ARG A 184 -1.03 -77.91 -42.64
N THR A 185 -1.24 -77.85 -41.33
CA THR A 185 -1.10 -79.04 -40.47
C THR A 185 -2.19 -80.07 -40.74
N GLU A 186 -3.42 -79.63 -41.03
CA GLU A 186 -4.52 -80.53 -41.40
C GLU A 186 -4.24 -81.21 -42.74
N ASP A 187 -3.76 -80.47 -43.74
CA ASP A 187 -3.37 -81.02 -45.05
C ASP A 187 -2.25 -82.06 -44.89
N LEU A 188 -1.20 -81.74 -44.11
CA LEU A 188 -0.10 -82.66 -43.83
C LEU A 188 -0.57 -83.93 -43.09
N VAL A 189 -1.48 -83.78 -42.12
CA VAL A 189 -2.05 -84.94 -41.41
C VAL A 189 -2.88 -85.80 -42.35
N ALA A 190 -3.65 -85.19 -43.26
CA ALA A 190 -4.43 -85.93 -44.25
C ALA A 190 -3.53 -86.69 -45.24
N GLU A 191 -2.41 -86.11 -45.67
CA GLU A 191 -1.41 -86.80 -46.50
C GLU A 191 -0.76 -87.96 -45.74
N LYS A 192 -0.33 -87.75 -44.50
CA LYS A 192 0.26 -88.79 -43.66
C LYS A 192 -0.70 -89.94 -43.35
N GLU A 193 -1.98 -89.63 -43.17
CA GLU A 193 -3.02 -90.64 -42.99
C GLU A 193 -3.20 -91.47 -44.27
N LYS A 194 -3.16 -90.86 -45.46
CA LYS A 194 -3.19 -91.61 -46.73
C LYS A 194 -1.99 -92.55 -46.86
N GLU A 195 -0.77 -92.04 -46.61
CA GLU A 195 0.45 -92.86 -46.61
C GLU A 195 0.33 -94.06 -45.65
N PHE A 196 -0.21 -93.83 -44.44
CA PHE A 196 -0.42 -94.89 -43.46
C PHE A 196 -1.46 -95.92 -43.91
N GLN A 197 -2.56 -95.47 -44.51
CA GLN A 197 -3.59 -96.36 -45.05
C GLN A 197 -3.08 -97.19 -46.23
N ASP A 198 -2.28 -96.60 -47.12
CA ASP A 198 -1.63 -97.30 -48.24
C ASP A 198 -0.70 -98.40 -47.70
N TYR A 199 0.19 -98.05 -46.77
CA TYR A 199 1.07 -99.02 -46.12
C TYR A 199 0.31 -100.12 -45.37
N ALA A 200 -0.75 -99.77 -44.64
CA ALA A 200 -1.57 -100.74 -43.93
C ALA A 200 -2.28 -101.72 -44.88
N ARG A 201 -2.68 -101.26 -46.08
CA ARG A 201 -3.23 -102.12 -47.13
C ARG A 201 -2.18 -103.09 -47.66
N GLU A 202 -0.99 -102.62 -47.99
CA GLU A 202 0.12 -103.47 -48.43
C GLU A 202 0.46 -104.57 -47.40
N VAL A 203 0.53 -104.21 -46.11
CA VAL A 203 0.78 -105.18 -45.03
C VAL A 203 -0.34 -106.22 -44.94
N ILE A 204 -1.62 -105.80 -45.06
CA ILE A 204 -2.77 -106.72 -45.05
C ILE A 204 -2.71 -107.66 -46.26
N GLU A 205 -2.38 -107.15 -47.45
CA GLU A 205 -2.24 -107.95 -48.68
C GLU A 205 -1.12 -108.99 -48.52
N LEU A 206 0.08 -108.59 -48.12
CA LEU A 206 1.21 -109.49 -47.88
C LEU A 206 0.90 -110.57 -46.83
N GLU A 207 0.29 -110.19 -45.69
CA GLU A 207 -0.07 -111.15 -44.65
C GLU A 207 -1.21 -112.09 -45.10
N SER A 208 -2.06 -111.66 -46.04
CA SER A 208 -3.12 -112.48 -46.63
C SER A 208 -2.63 -113.53 -47.62
N GLU A 209 -1.55 -113.24 -48.32
CA GLU A 209 -0.87 -114.21 -49.19
C GLU A 209 -0.14 -115.27 -48.35
N SER A 210 0.33 -114.92 -47.14
CA SER A 210 0.94 -115.86 -46.20
C SER A 210 -0.16 -116.68 -45.48
N THR A 211 -0.32 -117.96 -45.83
CA THR A 211 -1.51 -118.79 -45.55
C THR A 211 -1.74 -119.21 -44.07
N LYS A 212 -1.33 -118.43 -43.05
CA LYS A 212 -1.38 -118.89 -41.64
C LYS A 212 -1.80 -117.89 -40.55
N LYS A 213 -2.21 -116.66 -40.87
CA LYS A 213 -2.56 -115.66 -39.82
C LYS A 213 -4.00 -115.15 -39.91
N HIS A 214 -4.60 -114.85 -38.76
CA HIS A 214 -5.96 -114.33 -38.63
C HIS A 214 -5.98 -112.80 -38.84
N ILE A 215 -6.29 -112.36 -40.06
CA ILE A 215 -6.13 -110.97 -40.55
C ILE A 215 -7.32 -110.05 -40.20
N TYR A 216 -8.44 -110.62 -39.77
CA TYR A 216 -9.68 -109.88 -39.47
C TYR A 216 -9.52 -108.66 -38.53
N PRO A 217 -8.68 -108.68 -37.47
CA PRO A 217 -8.46 -107.52 -36.61
C PRO A 217 -7.81 -106.35 -37.35
N LEU A 218 -6.88 -106.62 -38.27
CA LEU A 218 -6.20 -105.59 -39.07
C LEU A 218 -7.18 -104.94 -40.06
N VAL A 219 -7.95 -105.77 -40.77
CA VAL A 219 -9.00 -105.31 -41.70
C VAL A 219 -10.07 -104.48 -40.98
N LYS A 220 -10.43 -104.88 -39.75
CA LYS A 220 -11.39 -104.13 -38.93
C LYS A 220 -10.86 -102.77 -38.51
N SER A 221 -9.57 -102.66 -38.19
CA SER A 221 -8.93 -101.40 -37.79
C SER A 221 -8.83 -100.40 -38.95
N VAL A 222 -8.50 -100.85 -40.16
CA VAL A 222 -8.41 -99.98 -41.35
C VAL A 222 -9.78 -99.40 -41.74
N LYS A 223 -10.86 -100.18 -41.62
CA LYS A 223 -12.23 -99.70 -41.90
C LYS A 223 -12.73 -98.66 -40.89
N GLY A 224 -12.07 -98.49 -39.75
CA GLY A 224 -12.50 -97.61 -38.65
C GLY A 224 -12.30 -96.11 -38.90
N GLY A 225 -11.52 -95.72 -39.92
CA GLY A 225 -11.18 -94.34 -40.21
C GLY A 225 -10.20 -93.71 -39.18
N PRO A 226 -9.83 -92.43 -39.37
CA PRO A 226 -8.83 -91.75 -38.55
C PRO A 226 -9.28 -91.64 -37.08
N GLY A 227 -8.54 -92.28 -36.18
CA GLY A 227 -8.82 -92.28 -34.74
C GLY A 227 -9.96 -93.21 -34.35
N SER A 228 -9.71 -94.52 -34.32
CA SER A 228 -10.64 -95.60 -33.90
C SER A 228 -11.20 -95.51 -32.45
N GLY A 229 -11.31 -94.31 -31.88
CA GLY A 229 -12.03 -94.00 -30.66
C GLY A 229 -13.55 -94.01 -30.85
N ARG A 230 -14.30 -94.10 -29.74
CA ARG A 230 -15.78 -94.07 -29.74
C ARG A 230 -16.37 -92.65 -29.64
N GLY A 231 -15.55 -91.61 -29.57
CA GLY A 231 -15.98 -90.22 -29.34
C GLY A 231 -16.80 -89.58 -30.46
N PRO A 232 -17.46 -88.43 -30.28
CA PRO A 232 -17.98 -87.66 -31.41
C PRO A 232 -16.84 -87.19 -32.35
N ALA A 233 -17.12 -87.11 -33.66
CA ALA A 233 -16.16 -86.58 -34.63
C ALA A 233 -16.02 -85.07 -34.48
N LEU A 234 -14.78 -84.56 -34.34
CA LEU A 234 -14.52 -83.11 -34.30
C LEU A 234 -14.51 -82.55 -35.73
N THR A 235 -15.63 -81.95 -36.14
CA THR A 235 -15.80 -81.36 -37.47
C THR A 235 -14.84 -80.20 -37.76
N ASN A 236 -14.39 -79.50 -36.72
CA ASN A 236 -13.49 -78.34 -36.85
C ASN A 236 -11.99 -78.70 -36.91
N ARG A 237 -11.63 -79.99 -36.87
CA ARG A 237 -10.23 -80.46 -36.81
C ARG A 237 -10.03 -81.72 -37.65
N GLY A 238 -10.54 -81.72 -38.89
CA GLY A 238 -10.34 -82.81 -39.85
C GLY A 238 -11.04 -84.14 -39.52
N GLY A 239 -12.08 -84.14 -38.69
CA GLY A 239 -12.84 -85.36 -38.39
C GLY A 239 -12.14 -86.33 -37.43
N LEU A 240 -11.01 -85.94 -36.82
CA LEU A 240 -10.36 -86.72 -35.78
C LEU A 240 -11.34 -87.04 -34.66
N ARG A 241 -11.51 -88.33 -34.38
CA ARG A 241 -12.41 -88.85 -33.37
C ARG A 241 -11.62 -89.15 -32.08
N PRO A 242 -11.80 -88.36 -31.01
CA PRO A 242 -11.04 -88.57 -29.79
C PRO A 242 -11.34 -89.96 -29.19
N SER A 243 -10.31 -90.68 -28.79
CA SER A 243 -10.45 -91.85 -27.94
C SER A 243 -10.64 -91.39 -26.50
N TYR A 244 -11.89 -91.30 -26.05
CA TYR A 244 -12.20 -91.16 -24.63
C TYR A 244 -11.92 -92.51 -23.96
N GLN A 245 -10.68 -92.76 -23.56
CA GLN A 245 -10.42 -93.80 -22.57
C GLN A 245 -10.86 -93.24 -21.22
N ALA A 246 -11.98 -93.73 -20.69
CA ALA A 246 -12.28 -93.61 -19.27
C ALA A 246 -11.17 -94.35 -18.52
N ASN A 247 -10.45 -93.68 -17.61
CA ASN A 247 -9.44 -94.31 -16.77
C ASN A 247 -10.06 -95.04 -15.57
N ASP A 248 -11.39 -95.10 -15.53
CA ASP A 248 -12.22 -95.60 -14.47
C ASP A 248 -13.10 -96.76 -14.99
N PHE A 249 -13.18 -97.82 -14.17
CA PHE A 249 -13.86 -99.09 -14.46
C PHE A 249 -15.37 -98.96 -14.74
N SER A 250 -15.96 -97.79 -14.52
CA SER A 250 -17.39 -97.51 -14.68
C SER A 250 -17.77 -97.15 -16.13
N GLY A 251 -16.81 -96.75 -16.97
CA GLY A 251 -17.05 -96.43 -18.39
C GLY A 251 -18.00 -95.24 -18.65
N VAL A 252 -18.26 -94.39 -17.66
CA VAL A 252 -19.18 -93.24 -17.80
C VAL A 252 -18.42 -92.01 -18.29
N GLN A 253 -18.94 -91.37 -19.33
CA GLN A 253 -18.40 -90.13 -19.89
C GLN A 253 -18.54 -88.99 -18.88
N LEU A 254 -17.43 -88.31 -18.54
CA LEU A 254 -17.49 -87.09 -17.71
C LEU A 254 -18.35 -86.02 -18.41
N PRO A 255 -19.28 -85.34 -17.69
CA PRO A 255 -20.09 -84.28 -18.26
C PRO A 255 -19.23 -83.17 -18.87
N SER A 256 -19.61 -82.67 -20.05
CA SER A 256 -18.90 -81.57 -20.72
C SER A 256 -18.92 -80.33 -19.84
N TYR A 257 -17.74 -79.77 -19.55
CA TYR A 257 -17.59 -78.52 -18.83
C TYR A 257 -18.11 -77.37 -19.71
N ASN A 258 -19.39 -77.05 -19.58
CA ASN A 258 -19.96 -75.85 -20.21
C ASN A 258 -19.30 -74.64 -19.57
N SER A 259 -18.46 -73.92 -20.31
CA SER A 259 -17.91 -72.62 -19.91
C SER A 259 -18.97 -71.51 -19.96
N GLN A 260 -20.20 -71.80 -19.53
CA GLN A 260 -21.13 -70.75 -19.12
C GLN A 260 -20.58 -70.19 -17.82
N GLY A 261 -19.76 -69.14 -17.96
CA GLY A 261 -19.18 -68.41 -16.84
C GLY A 261 -20.27 -68.15 -15.80
N SER A 262 -20.00 -68.60 -14.57
CA SER A 262 -20.81 -68.26 -13.41
C SER A 262 -21.07 -66.75 -13.45
N LYS A 263 -22.34 -66.35 -13.48
CA LYS A 263 -22.76 -64.95 -13.32
C LYS A 263 -22.45 -64.49 -11.89
N CYS A 264 -21.18 -64.36 -11.53
CA CYS A 264 -20.74 -63.67 -10.34
C CYS A 264 -20.73 -62.15 -10.60
N ASN A 265 -21.90 -61.59 -10.88
CA ASN A 265 -22.10 -60.14 -11.08
C ASN A 265 -22.18 -59.38 -9.75
N ASN A 266 -21.39 -59.73 -8.74
CA ASN A 266 -21.41 -59.00 -7.45
C ASN A 266 -20.04 -58.97 -6.77
N PHE A 267 -19.01 -58.52 -7.50
CA PHE A 267 -17.68 -58.27 -6.94
C PHE A 267 -17.66 -57.12 -5.91
N GLN A 268 -18.69 -56.25 -5.90
CA GLN A 268 -18.80 -55.18 -4.91
C GLN A 268 -19.20 -55.68 -3.52
N LYS A 269 -19.94 -56.80 -3.40
CA LYS A 269 -20.38 -57.32 -2.10
C LYS A 269 -19.28 -58.07 -1.32
N SER A 270 -18.27 -58.60 -2.00
CA SER A 270 -17.16 -59.32 -1.35
C SER A 270 -16.04 -58.40 -0.85
N LYS A 271 -15.92 -57.17 -1.37
CA LYS A 271 -14.89 -56.20 -0.96
C LYS A 271 -14.98 -55.80 0.52
N GLY A 272 -16.20 -55.56 1.02
CA GLY A 272 -16.42 -55.20 2.42
C GLY A 272 -16.10 -56.31 3.43
N ARG A 273 -16.14 -57.58 2.99
CA ARG A 273 -15.88 -58.74 3.86
C ARG A 273 -14.40 -59.11 3.97
N LEU A 274 -13.57 -58.60 3.05
CA LEU A 274 -12.11 -58.79 3.01
C LEU A 274 -11.33 -57.58 3.53
N GLY A 275 -12.00 -56.58 4.10
CA GLY A 275 -11.36 -55.45 4.78
C GLY A 275 -10.67 -54.43 3.87
N PHE A 276 -10.90 -54.46 2.55
CA PHE A 276 -10.36 -53.44 1.64
C PHE A 276 -11.38 -52.32 1.42
N THR A 277 -11.22 -51.22 2.16
CA THR A 277 -11.88 -49.94 1.91
C THR A 277 -10.91 -49.00 1.21
N TRP A 278 -11.07 -48.84 -0.10
CA TRP A 278 -10.63 -47.70 -0.92
C TRP A 278 -11.65 -47.50 -2.05
#